data_AF-A0A959B3N5-F1
#
_entry.id   AF-A0A959B3N5-F1
#
_cell.length_a   1.000
_cell.length_b   1.000
_cell.length_c   1.000
_cell.angle_alpha   90.00
_cell.angle_beta   90.00
_cell.angle_gamma   90.00
#
_symmetry.space_group_name_H-M   'P 1'
#
loop_
_entity.id
_entity.type
_entity.pdbx_description
1 polymer ?
#
loop_
_entity_poly.entity_id
_entity_poly.type
_entity_poly.pdbx_seq_one_letter_code
_entity_poly.pdbx_strand_id
1 'polypeptide(L)'
;FQPFWDYRVAFNNISVVDPLYTLPFLIFLLIAFLAGRRSRWRPVFNYIGIGVSSAYMLFTFYNKVRVDHLFEASLQRDGIRYERFMTAPTILNNILWQGVAEGDTAYYHGMYSLLDEKPEVRSFTIIPKRHGLIEGHEEDRDIRILRWFSNGYYSILQRPDGQLQFNDLRFGSLNNSFENPEDFVFHFLLEEKDGVLEAKESWDRPQREGAFKALMDRIKGI
;
A
#
# COMPACT_ATOMS: atom_id res chain seq x y z
N PHE A 1 -3.01 17.93 8.85
CA PHE A 1 -4.19 18.33 9.66
C PHE A 1 -4.93 19.48 9.00
N GLN A 2 -5.74 19.21 7.97
CA GLN A 2 -6.54 20.27 7.36
C GLN A 2 -7.58 20.80 8.36
N PRO A 3 -7.87 22.12 8.37
CA PRO A 3 -7.37 23.16 7.46
C PRO A 3 -6.03 23.81 7.88
N PHE A 4 -5.42 23.38 8.97
CA PHE A 4 -4.28 24.09 9.57
C PHE A 4 -2.94 23.76 8.92
N TRP A 5 -2.69 22.49 8.56
CA TRP A 5 -1.48 22.02 7.88
C TRP A 5 -1.79 20.92 6.87
N ASP A 6 -1.11 20.94 5.72
CA ASP A 6 -1.22 19.90 4.68
C ASP A 6 -0.35 18.66 4.94
N TYR A 7 0.30 18.58 6.10
CA TYR A 7 1.07 17.40 6.50
C TYR A 7 0.14 16.18 6.67
N ARG A 8 0.46 15.10 5.93
CA ARG A 8 -0.25 13.82 5.95
C ARG A 8 0.48 12.84 6.87
N VAL A 9 -0.12 12.57 8.02
CA VAL A 9 0.32 11.49 8.91
C VAL A 9 -0.34 10.20 8.43
N ALA A 10 0.47 9.21 8.05
CA ALA A 10 0.01 7.88 7.72
C ALA A 10 0.89 6.85 8.42
N PHE A 11 0.31 6.10 9.36
CA PHE A 11 1.03 5.05 10.09
C PHE A 11 1.21 3.78 9.26
N ASN A 12 0.35 3.54 8.26
CA ASN A 12 0.39 2.39 7.37
C ASN A 12 0.52 1.03 8.10
N ASN A 13 -0.06 0.92 9.31
CA ASN A 13 0.05 -0.28 10.14
C ASN A 13 -1.04 -1.32 9.82
N ILE A 14 -2.19 -0.90 9.28
CA ILE A 14 -3.33 -1.76 8.96
C ILE A 14 -3.80 -1.52 7.52
N SER A 15 -4.26 -2.59 6.86
CA SER A 15 -4.85 -2.50 5.52
C SER A 15 -6.20 -1.79 5.58
N VAL A 16 -6.56 -1.10 4.49
CA VAL A 16 -7.88 -0.45 4.33
C VAL A 16 -9.02 -1.47 4.51
N VAL A 17 -8.82 -2.69 4.02
CA VAL A 17 -9.73 -3.82 4.24
C VAL A 17 -8.98 -4.91 4.96
N ASP A 18 -9.35 -5.18 6.21
CA ASP A 18 -8.78 -6.22 7.04
C ASP A 18 -9.91 -7.03 7.70
N PRO A 19 -10.28 -8.20 7.13
CA PRO A 19 -11.29 -9.08 7.69
C PRO A 19 -10.94 -9.61 9.09
N LEU A 20 -9.66 -9.78 9.42
CA LEU A 20 -9.22 -10.25 10.74
C LEU A 20 -9.45 -9.20 11.83
N TYR A 21 -9.43 -7.93 11.46
CA TYR A 21 -9.84 -6.84 12.35
C TYR A 21 -11.36 -6.64 12.37
N THR A 22 -11.97 -6.50 11.19
CA THR A 22 -13.35 -6.01 11.06
C THR A 22 -14.39 -7.06 11.43
N LEU A 23 -14.20 -8.33 11.07
CA LEU A 23 -15.21 -9.37 11.30
C LEU A 23 -15.34 -9.75 12.78
N PRO A 24 -14.26 -9.99 13.55
CA PRO A 24 -14.42 -10.30 14.97
C PRO A 24 -15.09 -9.16 15.74
N PHE A 25 -14.69 -7.92 15.46
CA PHE A 25 -15.31 -6.75 16.08
C PHE A 25 -16.80 -6.63 15.72
N LEU A 26 -17.15 -6.84 14.44
CA LEU A 26 -18.54 -6.83 13.98
C LEU A 26 -19.37 -7.94 14.65
N ILE A 27 -18.81 -9.15 14.82
CA ILE A 27 -19.51 -10.26 15.49
C ILE A 27 -19.84 -9.87 16.94
N PHE A 28 -18.89 -9.33 17.69
CA PHE A 28 -19.15 -8.88 19.07
C PHE A 28 -20.17 -7.75 19.14
N LEU A 29 -20.11 -6.81 18.17
CA LEU A 29 -21.08 -5.73 18.05
C LEU A 29 -22.49 -6.26 17.77
N LEU A 30 -22.63 -7.21 16.84
CA LEU A 30 -23.92 -7.83 16.51
C LEU A 30 -24.47 -8.65 17.67
N ILE A 31 -23.64 -9.42 18.37
CA ILE A 31 -24.06 -10.15 19.58
C ILE A 31 -24.56 -9.16 20.65
N ALA A 32 -23.82 -8.07 20.89
CA ALA A 32 -24.21 -7.05 21.85
C ALA A 32 -25.51 -6.32 21.43
N PHE A 33 -25.72 -6.10 20.12
CA PHE A 33 -26.94 -5.53 19.56
C PHE A 33 -28.14 -6.45 19.76
N LEU A 34 -27.98 -7.75 19.50
CA LEU A 34 -29.03 -8.77 19.61
C LEU A 34 -29.34 -9.17 21.06
N ALA A 35 -28.40 -8.99 22.01
CA ALA A 35 -28.54 -9.41 23.41
C ALA A 35 -29.70 -8.73 24.18
N GLY A 36 -30.39 -7.74 23.61
CA GLY A 36 -31.52 -7.06 24.24
C GLY A 36 -31.11 -6.02 25.30
N ARG A 37 -31.92 -4.97 25.49
CA ARG A 37 -31.54 -3.79 26.29
C ARG A 37 -31.29 -4.07 27.78
N ARG A 38 -31.90 -5.11 28.36
CA ARG A 38 -31.79 -5.46 29.79
C ARG A 38 -30.82 -6.62 30.07
N SER A 39 -30.18 -7.18 29.04
CA SER A 39 -29.26 -8.30 29.25
C SER A 39 -27.96 -7.82 29.87
N ARG A 40 -27.55 -8.50 30.96
CA ARG A 40 -26.26 -8.30 31.61
C ARG A 40 -25.06 -8.62 30.69
N TRP A 41 -25.29 -9.40 29.63
CA TRP A 41 -24.26 -9.83 28.68
C TRP A 41 -23.93 -8.79 27.62
N ARG A 42 -24.85 -7.85 27.35
CA ARG A 42 -24.64 -6.79 26.37
C ARG A 42 -23.37 -5.95 26.63
N PRO A 43 -23.15 -5.38 27.83
CA PRO A 43 -21.92 -4.64 28.09
C PRO A 43 -20.68 -5.54 28.04
N VAL A 44 -20.78 -6.79 28.46
CA VAL A 44 -19.67 -7.76 28.43
C VAL A 44 -19.18 -7.98 26.99
N PHE A 45 -20.07 -8.32 26.05
CA PHE A 45 -19.70 -8.53 24.65
C PHE A 45 -19.17 -7.25 23.99
N ASN A 46 -19.70 -6.08 24.36
CA ASN A 46 -19.18 -4.81 23.87
C ASN A 46 -17.74 -4.56 24.35
N TYR A 47 -17.45 -4.77 25.64
CA TYR A 47 -16.09 -4.63 26.17
C TYR A 47 -15.13 -5.67 25.61
N ILE A 48 -15.57 -6.91 25.38
CA ILE A 48 -14.77 -7.92 24.68
C ILE A 48 -14.44 -7.46 23.26
N GLY A 49 -15.43 -6.95 22.51
CA GLY A 49 -15.20 -6.41 21.16
C GLY A 49 -14.18 -5.28 21.15
N ILE A 50 -14.30 -4.32 22.06
CA ILE A 50 -13.33 -3.22 22.22
C ILE A 50 -11.94 -3.77 22.58
N GLY A 51 -11.88 -4.74 23.50
CA GLY A 51 -10.63 -5.39 23.91
C GLY A 51 -9.93 -6.09 22.74
N VAL A 52 -10.68 -6.86 21.94
CA VAL A 52 -10.16 -7.55 20.75
C VAL A 52 -9.68 -6.54 19.70
N SER A 53 -10.47 -5.50 19.43
CA SER A 53 -10.08 -4.42 18.50
C SER A 53 -8.80 -3.71 18.96
N SER A 54 -8.71 -3.38 20.25
CA SER A 54 -7.55 -2.69 20.83
C SER A 54 -6.30 -3.58 20.79
N ALA A 55 -6.43 -4.86 21.16
CA ALA A 55 -5.34 -5.83 21.10
C ALA A 55 -4.84 -6.04 19.66
N TYR A 56 -5.75 -6.13 18.69
CA TYR A 56 -5.38 -6.21 17.28
C TYR A 56 -4.63 -4.96 16.81
N MET A 57 -5.10 -3.77 17.19
CA MET A 57 -4.43 -2.51 16.82
C MET A 57 -3.01 -2.45 17.40
N LEU A 58 -2.81 -2.87 18.66
CA LEU A 58 -1.46 -2.96 19.24
C LEU A 58 -0.58 -3.96 18.49
N PHE A 59 -1.16 -5.11 18.08
CA PHE A 59 -0.47 -6.11 17.28
C PHE A 59 -0.02 -5.56 15.91
N THR A 60 -0.86 -4.77 15.23
CA THR A 60 -0.47 -4.17 13.94
C THR A 60 0.65 -3.14 14.09
N PHE A 61 0.66 -2.34 15.16
CA PHE A 61 1.79 -1.44 15.47
C PHE A 61 3.07 -2.20 15.77
N TYR A 62 2.98 -3.29 16.54
CA TYR A 62 4.13 -4.16 16.81
C TYR A 62 4.73 -4.72 15.51
N ASN A 63 3.89 -5.24 14.62
CA ASN A 63 4.34 -5.75 13.32
C ASN A 63 4.94 -4.63 12.46
N LYS A 64 4.33 -3.44 12.43
CA LYS A 64 4.85 -2.28 11.68
C LYS A 64 6.30 -1.98 12.07
N VAL A 65 6.58 -1.85 13.36
CA VAL A 65 7.94 -1.57 13.87
C VAL A 65 8.90 -2.69 13.48
N ARG A 66 8.47 -3.95 13.62
CA ARG A 66 9.31 -5.11 13.29
C ARG A 66 9.64 -5.17 11.80
N VAL A 67 8.66 -4.91 10.95
CA VAL A 67 8.80 -4.94 9.49
C VAL A 67 9.63 -3.75 8.99
N ASP A 68 9.49 -2.57 9.60
CA ASP A 68 10.34 -1.41 9.26
C ASP A 68 11.82 -1.70 9.49
N HIS A 69 12.17 -2.21 10.67
CA HIS A 69 13.55 -2.58 10.98
C HIS A 69 14.10 -3.67 10.06
N LEU A 70 13.27 -4.66 9.73
CA LEU A 70 13.65 -5.74 8.81
C LEU A 70 13.85 -5.23 7.39
N PHE A 71 12.97 -4.35 6.91
CA PHE A 71 13.03 -3.78 5.57
C PHE A 71 14.28 -2.90 5.42
N GLU A 72 14.54 -2.03 6.40
CA GLU A 72 15.76 -1.22 6.48
C GLU A 72 17.03 -2.08 6.52
N ALA A 73 17.07 -3.11 7.37
CA ALA A 73 18.19 -4.04 7.42
C ALA A 73 18.41 -4.78 6.10
N SER A 74 17.33 -5.14 5.40
CA SER A 74 17.40 -5.80 4.09
C SER A 74 17.93 -4.86 3.00
N LEU A 75 17.54 -3.58 3.00
CA LEU A 75 18.09 -2.56 2.10
C LEU A 75 19.60 -2.36 2.35
N GLN A 76 20.02 -2.30 3.61
CA GLN A 76 21.43 -2.15 3.98
C GLN A 76 22.25 -3.37 3.59
N ARG A 77 21.73 -4.58 3.81
CA ARG A 77 22.36 -5.84 3.39
C ARG A 77 22.63 -5.86 1.88
N ASP A 78 21.67 -5.39 1.09
CA ASP A 78 21.77 -5.37 -0.38
C ASP A 78 22.54 -4.15 -0.91
N GLY A 79 23.04 -3.29 -0.02
CA GLY A 79 23.80 -2.09 -0.38
C GLY A 79 22.95 -1.01 -1.09
N ILE A 80 21.62 -1.07 -0.93
CA ILE A 80 20.69 -0.14 -1.59
C ILE A 80 20.70 1.18 -0.82
N ARG A 81 21.11 2.26 -1.50
CA ARG A 81 21.00 3.62 -0.99
C ARG A 81 19.58 4.15 -1.23
N TYR A 82 18.98 4.71 -0.19
CA TYR A 82 17.65 5.30 -0.23
C TYR A 82 17.61 6.59 0.59
N GLU A 83 16.73 7.51 0.21
CA GLU A 83 16.45 8.74 0.95
C GLU A 83 15.35 8.53 2.00
N ARG A 84 14.32 7.79 1.62
CA ARG A 84 13.18 7.44 2.47
C ARG A 84 12.56 6.12 2.01
N PHE A 85 11.80 5.49 2.89
CA PHE A 85 11.00 4.33 2.55
C PHE A 85 9.64 4.38 3.26
N MET A 86 8.74 3.53 2.79
CA MET A 86 7.51 3.21 3.50
C MET A 86 7.23 1.72 3.45
N THR A 87 6.59 1.21 4.50
CA THR A 87 6.03 -0.14 4.53
C THR A 87 4.55 -0.09 4.85
N ALA A 88 3.81 -1.06 4.34
CA ALA A 88 2.39 -1.23 4.59
C ALA A 88 2.01 -2.71 4.50
N PRO A 89 0.99 -3.18 5.26
CA PRO A 89 0.45 -4.50 5.02
C PRO A 89 -0.29 -4.53 3.68
N THR A 90 -0.27 -5.69 3.03
CA THR A 90 -1.06 -5.92 1.81
C THR A 90 -2.55 -6.03 2.14
N ILE A 91 -3.39 -5.96 1.11
CA ILE A 91 -4.84 -5.99 1.30
C ILE A 91 -5.30 -7.30 1.99
N LEU A 92 -6.35 -7.21 2.81
CA LEU A 92 -7.01 -8.33 3.51
C LEU A 92 -6.25 -8.97 4.67
N ASN A 93 -5.05 -8.52 5.03
CA ASN A 93 -4.27 -9.19 6.07
C ASN A 93 -3.23 -8.27 6.74
N ASN A 94 -2.61 -8.75 7.83
CA ASN A 94 -1.46 -8.11 8.48
C ASN A 94 -0.22 -9.04 8.51
N ILE A 95 -0.20 -10.05 7.65
CA ILE A 95 0.83 -11.11 7.61
C ILE A 95 1.86 -10.80 6.52
N LEU A 96 1.39 -10.47 5.32
CA LEU A 96 2.20 -10.08 4.19
C LEU A 96 2.29 -8.56 4.12
N TRP A 97 3.51 -8.07 4.16
CA TRP A 97 3.88 -6.67 4.09
C TRP A 97 4.60 -6.38 2.79
N GLN A 98 4.38 -5.18 2.28
CA GLN A 98 5.13 -4.62 1.17
C GLN A 98 5.83 -3.34 1.64
N GLY A 99 6.93 -3.03 1.00
CA GLY A 99 7.64 -1.78 1.21
C GLY A 99 8.20 -1.23 -0.09
N VAL A 100 8.32 0.09 -0.15
CA VAL A 100 8.93 0.81 -1.25
C VAL A 100 9.96 1.79 -0.68
N ALA A 101 11.20 1.67 -1.14
CA ALA A 101 12.27 2.61 -0.84
C ALA A 101 12.52 3.51 -2.05
N GLU A 102 12.74 4.80 -1.80
CA GLU A 102 13.08 5.79 -2.81
C GLU A 102 14.60 5.95 -2.88
N GLY A 103 15.21 5.53 -4.00
CA GLY A 103 16.58 5.89 -4.35
C GLY A 103 16.61 7.06 -5.34
N ASP A 104 17.79 7.36 -5.89
CA ASP A 104 18.00 8.53 -6.75
C ASP A 104 17.18 8.44 -8.06
N THR A 105 17.35 7.35 -8.81
CA THR A 105 16.77 7.16 -10.16
C THR A 105 15.67 6.10 -10.22
N ALA A 106 15.51 5.31 -9.16
CA ALA A 106 14.55 4.22 -9.09
C ALA A 106 13.96 4.06 -7.67
N TYR A 107 12.83 3.37 -7.61
CA TYR A 107 12.29 2.83 -6.38
C TYR A 107 12.64 1.35 -6.26
N TYR A 108 12.71 0.87 -5.02
CA TYR A 108 12.97 -0.52 -4.68
C TYR A 108 11.77 -1.06 -3.93
N HIS A 109 11.00 -1.92 -4.58
CA HIS A 109 9.84 -2.56 -3.99
C HIS A 109 10.21 -3.94 -3.46
N GLY A 110 9.82 -4.24 -2.22
CA GLY A 110 10.04 -5.55 -1.61
C GLY A 110 8.81 -6.05 -0.87
N MET A 111 8.66 -7.36 -0.78
CA MET A 111 7.62 -8.01 0.03
C MET A 111 8.25 -8.89 1.09
N TYR A 112 7.62 -8.92 2.27
CA TYR A 112 8.00 -9.76 3.40
C TYR A 112 6.76 -10.36 4.06
N SER A 113 6.74 -11.67 4.23
CA SER A 113 5.71 -12.35 5.02
C SER A 113 6.23 -12.66 6.42
N LEU A 114 5.40 -12.49 7.44
CA LEU A 114 5.70 -12.99 8.79
C LEU A 114 5.90 -14.52 8.83
N LEU A 115 5.51 -15.24 7.77
CA LEU A 115 5.67 -16.69 7.60
C LEU A 115 6.91 -17.05 6.76
N ASP A 116 7.70 -16.08 6.30
CA ASP A 116 8.95 -16.36 5.59
C ASP A 116 9.95 -17.10 6.50
N GLU A 117 10.67 -18.08 5.94
CA GLU A 117 11.68 -18.86 6.66
C GLU A 117 12.79 -17.98 7.29
N LYS A 118 13.12 -16.89 6.60
CA LYS A 118 14.12 -15.91 7.05
C LYS A 118 13.46 -14.56 7.28
N PRO A 119 13.86 -13.83 8.33
CA PRO A 119 13.38 -12.47 8.59
C PRO A 119 14.11 -11.47 7.69
N GLU A 120 13.96 -11.59 6.37
CA GLU A 120 14.56 -10.70 5.38
C GLU A 120 13.67 -10.56 4.14
N VAL A 121 13.77 -9.41 3.46
CA VAL A 121 13.23 -9.27 2.10
C VAL A 121 14.12 -10.09 1.16
N ARG A 122 13.52 -11.06 0.46
CA ARG A 122 14.28 -11.98 -0.41
C ARG A 122 14.94 -11.26 -1.58
N SER A 123 14.22 -10.36 -2.22
CA SER A 123 14.68 -9.57 -3.36
C SER A 123 13.88 -8.28 -3.47
N PHE A 124 14.51 -7.25 -4.04
CA PHE A 124 13.87 -5.99 -4.37
C PHE A 124 13.65 -5.89 -5.88
N THR A 125 12.43 -5.55 -6.27
CA THR A 125 12.10 -5.19 -7.65
C THR A 125 12.42 -3.73 -7.88
N ILE A 126 13.20 -3.45 -8.93
CA ILE A 126 13.63 -2.10 -9.28
C ILE A 126 12.59 -1.47 -10.20
N ILE A 127 12.06 -0.31 -9.80
CA ILE A 127 11.04 0.44 -10.55
C ILE A 127 11.64 1.80 -10.94
N PRO A 128 12.03 2.02 -12.21
CA PRO A 128 12.58 3.30 -12.65
C PRO A 128 11.59 4.46 -12.42
N LYS A 129 12.06 5.60 -11.88
CA LYS A 129 11.20 6.78 -11.64
C LYS A 129 10.63 7.35 -12.93
N ARG A 130 11.50 7.52 -13.93
CA ARG A 130 11.22 8.13 -15.25
C ARG A 130 10.47 9.47 -15.16
N HIS A 131 10.78 10.28 -14.14
CA HIS A 131 10.14 11.60 -13.96
C HIS A 131 10.43 12.57 -15.12
N GLY A 132 11.51 12.37 -15.88
CA GLY A 132 11.78 13.14 -17.09
C GLY A 132 10.74 13.00 -18.21
N LEU A 133 9.85 12.00 -18.16
CA LEU A 133 8.74 11.88 -19.12
C LEU A 133 7.65 12.94 -18.95
N ILE A 134 7.64 13.64 -17.81
CA ILE A 134 6.71 14.75 -17.52
C ILE A 134 7.47 16.05 -17.27
N GLU A 135 8.72 16.14 -17.74
CA GLU A 135 9.53 17.34 -17.59
C GLU A 135 8.86 18.52 -18.31
N GLY A 136 8.71 19.64 -17.61
CA GLY A 136 7.97 20.83 -18.08
C GLY A 136 6.49 20.85 -17.69
N HIS A 137 5.94 19.75 -17.17
CA HIS A 137 4.54 19.63 -16.74
C HIS A 137 4.39 19.51 -15.21
N GLU A 138 5.46 19.77 -14.45
CA GLU A 138 5.46 19.57 -12.99
C GLU A 138 4.46 20.45 -12.25
N GLU A 139 4.12 21.60 -12.84
CA GLU A 139 3.18 22.59 -12.31
C GLU A 139 1.75 22.40 -12.80
N ASP A 140 1.52 21.48 -13.73
CA ASP A 140 0.19 21.14 -14.21
C ASP A 140 -0.66 20.66 -13.03
N ARG A 141 -1.92 21.10 -13.00
CA ARG A 141 -2.81 20.92 -11.85
C ARG A 141 -2.90 19.45 -11.45
N ASP A 142 -3.16 18.57 -12.41
CA ASP A 142 -3.39 17.16 -12.16
C ASP A 142 -2.09 16.44 -11.78
N ILE A 143 -0.96 16.81 -12.39
CA ILE A 143 0.37 16.30 -12.01
C ILE A 143 0.68 16.67 -10.56
N ARG A 144 0.46 17.92 -10.12
CA ARG A 144 0.65 18.31 -8.72
C ARG A 144 -0.27 17.55 -7.77
N ILE A 145 -1.53 17.36 -8.14
CA ILE A 145 -2.48 16.58 -7.35
C ILE A 145 -2.02 15.13 -7.24
N LEU A 146 -1.59 14.49 -8.32
CA LEU A 146 -1.13 13.10 -8.33
C LEU A 146 0.18 12.92 -7.55
N ARG A 147 1.12 13.86 -7.66
CA ARG A 147 2.36 13.90 -6.85
C ARG A 147 2.03 14.03 -5.35
N TRP A 148 1.14 14.94 -5.00
CA TRP A 148 0.65 15.10 -3.63
C TRP A 148 -0.11 13.86 -3.14
N PHE A 149 -0.94 13.28 -4.00
CA PHE A 149 -1.78 12.12 -3.69
C PHE A 149 -0.92 10.92 -3.33
N SER A 150 0.10 10.64 -4.15
CA SER A 150 1.08 9.56 -4.01
C SER A 150 2.15 9.81 -2.94
N ASN A 151 2.11 10.97 -2.25
CA ASN A 151 3.15 11.38 -1.30
C ASN A 151 4.57 11.40 -1.93
N GLY A 152 4.62 11.64 -3.25
CA GLY A 152 5.84 11.59 -4.05
C GLY A 152 6.30 10.18 -4.43
N TYR A 153 5.67 9.10 -3.97
CA TYR A 153 6.02 7.72 -4.36
C TYR A 153 5.34 7.35 -5.69
N TYR A 154 5.89 7.84 -6.80
CA TYR A 154 5.34 7.57 -8.13
C TYR A 154 6.38 7.32 -9.20
N SER A 155 6.03 6.50 -10.18
CA SER A 155 6.78 6.35 -11.44
C SER A 155 5.92 6.76 -12.63
N ILE A 156 6.58 7.15 -13.72
CA ILE A 156 5.92 7.39 -15.01
C ILE A 156 6.30 6.26 -15.97
N LEU A 157 5.32 5.76 -16.71
CA LEU A 157 5.52 4.76 -17.75
C LEU A 157 4.97 5.29 -19.07
N GLN A 158 5.68 5.03 -20.17
CA GLN A 158 5.13 5.23 -21.51
C GLN A 158 4.56 3.89 -21.98
N ARG A 159 3.26 3.86 -22.25
CA ARG A 159 2.56 2.66 -22.71
C ARG A 159 2.88 2.39 -24.19
N PRO A 160 2.66 1.15 -24.68
CA PRO A 160 2.89 0.81 -26.08
C PRO A 160 2.03 1.61 -27.08
N ASP A 161 0.90 2.14 -26.65
CA ASP A 161 0.02 3.03 -27.44
C ASP A 161 0.49 4.49 -27.47
N GLY A 162 1.62 4.80 -26.83
CA GLY A 162 2.23 6.12 -26.75
C GLY A 162 1.73 6.98 -25.59
N GLN A 163 0.69 6.56 -24.86
CA GLN A 163 0.16 7.32 -23.72
C GLN A 163 1.11 7.26 -22.51
N LEU A 164 1.12 8.32 -21.72
CA LEU A 164 1.82 8.33 -20.45
C LEU A 164 0.90 7.78 -19.35
N GLN A 165 1.49 7.06 -18.40
CA GLN A 165 0.82 6.48 -17.25
C GLN A 165 1.55 6.88 -15.98
N PHE A 166 0.82 7.52 -15.07
CA PHE A 166 1.27 7.84 -13.72
C PHE A 166 0.94 6.68 -12.79
N ASN A 167 1.92 6.14 -12.08
CA ASN A 167 1.74 5.01 -11.18
C ASN A 167 1.97 5.40 -9.72
N ASP A 168 1.00 5.13 -8.84
CA ASP A 168 1.18 5.28 -7.39
C ASP A 168 1.78 3.99 -6.81
N LEU A 169 3.02 4.09 -6.32
CA LEU A 169 3.80 2.93 -5.87
C LEU A 169 3.49 2.50 -4.43
N ARG A 170 2.67 3.25 -3.70
CA ARG A 170 2.37 2.94 -2.29
C ARG A 170 1.57 1.66 -2.12
N PHE A 171 0.77 1.34 -3.12
CA PHE A 171 -0.11 0.17 -3.12
C PHE A 171 0.51 -1.03 -3.84
N GLY A 172 1.70 -0.87 -4.44
CA GLY A 172 2.46 -1.96 -5.03
C GLY A 172 1.78 -2.59 -6.24
N SER A 173 1.89 -3.91 -6.33
CA SER A 173 1.36 -4.73 -7.42
C SER A 173 0.69 -5.99 -6.86
N LEU A 174 -0.38 -6.46 -7.51
CA LEU A 174 -1.09 -7.67 -7.06
C LEU A 174 -0.42 -8.98 -7.51
N ASN A 175 0.36 -8.94 -8.60
CA ASN A 175 1.09 -10.11 -9.13
C ASN A 175 2.59 -10.05 -8.79
N ASN A 176 3.02 -9.08 -7.97
CA ASN A 176 4.42 -8.83 -7.63
C ASN A 176 5.33 -8.56 -8.85
N SER A 177 4.75 -8.16 -9.97
CA SER A 177 5.43 -7.66 -11.16
C SER A 177 5.23 -6.14 -11.28
N PHE A 178 6.12 -5.46 -11.98
CA PHE A 178 6.00 -4.04 -12.35
C PHE A 178 6.48 -3.82 -13.80
N GLU A 179 6.42 -4.86 -14.62
CA GLU A 179 6.92 -4.89 -15.99
C GLU A 179 5.87 -4.34 -16.97
N ASN A 180 4.59 -4.58 -16.68
CA ASN A 180 3.48 -4.21 -17.54
C ASN A 180 2.66 -3.05 -16.94
N PRO A 181 2.01 -2.23 -17.78
CA PRO A 181 1.15 -1.15 -17.32
C PRO A 181 0.04 -1.61 -16.36
N GLU A 182 -0.49 -2.82 -16.57
CA GLU A 182 -1.59 -3.40 -15.78
C GLU A 182 -1.17 -3.94 -14.41
N ASP A 183 0.14 -4.02 -14.14
CA ASP A 183 0.66 -4.55 -12.88
C ASP A 183 0.43 -3.58 -11.70
N PHE A 184 0.35 -2.28 -11.99
CA PHE A 184 0.20 -1.23 -10.98
C PHE A 184 -1.23 -1.13 -10.49
N VAL A 185 -1.45 -1.31 -9.17
CA VAL A 185 -2.79 -1.31 -8.56
C VAL A 185 -3.52 0.01 -8.77
N PHE A 186 -2.82 1.13 -8.61
CA PHE A 186 -3.34 2.46 -8.84
C PHE A 186 -2.48 3.17 -9.88
N HIS A 187 -3.07 3.39 -11.04
CA HIS A 187 -2.46 4.11 -12.13
C HIS A 187 -3.48 5.05 -12.78
N PHE A 188 -2.98 6.11 -13.39
CA PHE A 188 -3.76 7.13 -14.07
C PHE A 188 -3.15 7.38 -15.44
N LEU A 189 -3.98 7.39 -16.49
CA LEU A 189 -3.50 7.77 -17.82
C LEU A 189 -3.39 9.28 -17.89
N LEU A 190 -2.33 9.75 -18.53
CA LEU A 190 -2.09 11.17 -18.77
C LEU A 190 -2.29 11.45 -20.26
N GLU A 191 -3.05 12.50 -20.55
CA GLU A 191 -3.34 12.96 -21.90
C GLU A 191 -2.96 14.44 -22.00
N GLU A 192 -2.21 14.81 -23.03
CA GLU A 192 -1.86 16.20 -23.27
C GLU A 192 -3.00 16.89 -24.02
N LYS A 193 -3.52 17.99 -23.46
CA LYS A 193 -4.53 18.85 -24.07
C LYS A 193 -4.10 20.30 -23.96
N ASP A 194 -4.04 20.99 -25.10
CA ASP A 194 -3.65 22.40 -25.17
C ASP A 194 -2.31 22.72 -24.46
N GLY A 195 -1.37 21.77 -24.49
CA GLY A 195 -0.06 21.89 -23.85
C GLY A 195 -0.04 21.59 -22.34
N VAL A 196 -1.13 21.06 -21.77
CA VAL A 196 -1.25 20.68 -20.36
C VAL A 196 -1.46 19.17 -20.24
N LEU A 197 -0.73 18.51 -19.35
CA LEU A 197 -0.97 17.10 -19.03
C LEU A 197 -2.11 16.97 -18.01
N GLU A 198 -3.20 16.36 -18.44
CA GLU A 198 -4.38 16.09 -17.63
C GLU A 198 -4.52 14.60 -17.32
N ALA A 199 -5.03 14.28 -16.13
CA ALA A 199 -5.32 12.90 -15.75
C ALA A 199 -6.66 12.47 -16.37
N LYS A 200 -6.63 11.40 -17.15
CA LYS A 200 -7.81 10.77 -17.73
C LYS A 200 -8.27 9.61 -16.87
N GLU A 201 -9.57 9.56 -16.59
CA GLU A 201 -10.18 8.43 -15.91
C GLU A 201 -10.07 7.19 -16.81
N SER A 202 -9.20 6.25 -16.43
CA SER A 202 -9.10 4.95 -17.08
C SER A 202 -9.92 3.93 -16.33
N TRP A 203 -10.77 3.21 -17.06
CA TRP A 203 -11.46 2.02 -16.54
C TRP A 203 -10.58 0.77 -16.61
N ASP A 204 -9.32 0.93 -17.01
CA ASP A 204 -8.33 -0.15 -17.03
C ASP A 204 -8.18 -0.68 -15.60
N ARG A 205 -8.55 -1.95 -15.43
CA ARG A 205 -8.44 -2.63 -14.15
C ARG A 205 -7.06 -3.26 -14.08
N PRO A 206 -6.36 -3.16 -12.94
CA PRO A 206 -5.13 -3.91 -12.77
C PRO A 206 -5.37 -5.40 -13.00
N GLN A 207 -4.37 -6.11 -13.51
CA GLN A 207 -4.49 -7.51 -13.85
C GLN A 207 -4.87 -8.33 -12.60
N ARG A 208 -6.05 -8.98 -12.65
CA ARG A 208 -6.59 -9.76 -11.51
C ARG A 208 -6.44 -11.27 -11.68
N GLU A 209 -6.16 -11.72 -12.89
CA GLU A 209 -6.01 -13.14 -13.16
C GLU A 209 -4.75 -13.65 -12.46
N GLY A 210 -4.88 -14.70 -11.63
CA GLY A 210 -3.77 -15.23 -10.83
C GLY A 210 -3.30 -14.35 -9.67
N ALA A 211 -3.64 -13.05 -9.64
CA ALA A 211 -3.25 -12.10 -8.60
C ALA A 211 -3.57 -12.56 -7.17
N PHE A 212 -4.79 -13.06 -6.93
CA PHE A 212 -5.17 -13.57 -5.60
C PHE A 212 -4.33 -14.80 -5.20
N LYS A 213 -4.01 -15.67 -6.16
CA LYS A 213 -3.16 -16.83 -5.93
C LYS A 213 -1.73 -16.40 -5.61
N ALA A 214 -1.16 -15.48 -6.39
CA ALA A 214 0.17 -14.93 -6.14
C ALA A 214 0.27 -14.28 -4.76
N LEU A 215 -0.74 -13.49 -4.37
CA LEU A 215 -0.83 -12.90 -3.04
C LEU A 215 -0.91 -13.97 -1.94
N MET A 216 -1.71 -15.02 -2.15
CA MET A 216 -1.84 -16.13 -1.19
C MET A 216 -0.56 -16.95 -1.04
N ASP A 217 0.14 -17.22 -2.15
CA ASP A 217 1.40 -17.95 -2.16
C ASP A 217 2.48 -17.14 -1.42
N ARG A 218 2.54 -15.83 -1.69
CA ARG A 218 3.45 -14.93 -0.98
C ARG A 218 3.11 -14.81 0.51
N ILE A 219 1.83 -14.79 0.91
CA ILE A 219 1.40 -14.82 2.32
C ILE A 219 1.96 -16.06 3.02
N LYS A 220 1.92 -17.23 2.37
CA LYS A 220 2.45 -18.49 2.93
C LYS A 220 3.97 -18.51 3.07
N GLY A 221 4.65 -17.48 2.57
CA GLY A 221 6.10 -17.40 2.55
C GLY A 221 6.74 -18.28 1.49
N ILE A 222 5.99 -18.60 0.41
CA ILE A 222 6.50 -19.33 -0.76
C ILE A 222 7.09 -18.32 -1.74
#